data_AF-A0A961C855-F1
#
_entry.id   AF-A0A961C855-F1
#
_cell.length_a   1.000
_cell.length_b   1.000
_cell.length_c   1.000
_cell.angle_alpha   90.00
_cell.angle_beta   90.00
_cell.angle_gamma   90.00
#
_symmetry.space_group_name_H-M   'P 1'
#
loop_
_entity.id
_entity.type
_entity.pdbx_description
1 polymer ?
#
loop_
_entity_poly.entity_id
_entity_poly.type
_entity_poly.pdbx_seq_one_letter_code
_entity_poly.pdbx_strand_id
1 'polypeptide(L)'
;MMLYDASFAIEPTPNPQGVHLVWATVKWVPRHGEARSVTGNYLFANSPSGTPYLHDGADDIAVDLGLWELWDMVDSNLVADYLHSVNAGLLYRPEAWVLCRYGEVGIELVGRR
;
A
#
# COMPACT_ATOMS: atom_id res chain seq x y z
N MET A 1 -18.85 13.99 2.37
CA MET A 1 -17.99 12.92 2.91
C MET A 1 -16.62 13.53 3.14
N MET A 2 -16.10 13.56 4.37
CA MET A 2 -14.77 14.13 4.67
C MET A 2 -13.71 13.05 4.52
N LEU A 3 -12.65 13.36 3.78
CA LEU A 3 -11.41 12.58 3.76
C LEU A 3 -10.69 12.80 5.10
N TYR A 4 -9.95 11.80 5.58
CA TYR A 4 -9.09 11.97 6.76
C TYR A 4 -7.82 12.73 6.38
N ASP A 5 -7.15 13.31 7.37
CA ASP A 5 -5.85 13.95 7.17
C ASP A 5 -4.73 12.88 7.15
N ALA A 6 -4.10 12.70 5.98
CA ALA A 6 -3.01 11.76 5.78
C ALA A 6 -1.62 12.41 5.89
N SER A 7 -1.52 13.72 6.13
CA SER A 7 -0.26 14.46 6.12
C SER A 7 0.78 13.96 7.13
N PHE A 8 0.35 13.23 8.15
CA PHE A 8 1.24 12.58 9.13
C PHE A 8 2.17 11.53 8.50
N ALA A 9 1.72 10.86 7.44
CA ALA A 9 2.44 9.78 6.75
C ALA A 9 3.13 10.21 5.45
N ILE A 10 2.81 11.40 4.93
CA ILE A 10 3.27 11.86 3.60
C ILE A 10 4.55 12.69 3.74
N GLU A 11 5.61 12.28 3.06
CA GLU A 11 6.84 13.06 2.90
C GLU A 11 6.52 14.43 2.26
N PRO A 12 6.87 15.56 2.90
CA PRO A 12 6.42 16.87 2.44
C PRO A 12 7.16 17.31 1.17
N THR A 13 8.35 16.74 0.91
CA THR A 13 9.13 16.99 -0.29
C THR A 13 8.89 15.85 -1.29
N PRO A 14 8.49 16.15 -2.53
CA PRO A 14 8.31 15.10 -3.53
C PRO A 14 9.66 14.49 -3.95
N ASN A 15 9.60 13.26 -4.44
CA ASN A 15 10.73 12.60 -5.08
C ASN A 15 11.06 13.27 -6.44
N PRO A 16 12.15 12.88 -7.13
CA PRO A 16 12.52 13.44 -8.45
C PRO A 16 11.47 13.28 -9.56
N GLN A 17 10.48 12.39 -9.38
CA GLN A 17 9.36 12.21 -10.32
C GLN A 17 8.18 13.14 -10.01
N GLY A 18 8.27 13.96 -8.96
CA GLY A 18 7.23 14.92 -8.58
C GLY A 18 6.12 14.34 -7.71
N VAL A 19 6.26 13.12 -7.19
CA VAL A 19 5.28 12.49 -6.29
C VAL A 19 5.79 12.43 -4.86
N HIS A 20 4.89 12.57 -3.89
CA HIS A 20 5.23 12.45 -2.47
C HIS A 20 5.20 10.99 -2.06
N LEU A 21 6.25 10.54 -1.37
CA LEU A 21 6.29 9.20 -0.79
C LEU A 21 5.46 9.16 0.49
N VAL A 22 4.82 8.03 0.75
CA VAL A 22 3.95 7.86 1.91
C VAL A 22 4.34 6.59 2.66
N TRP A 23 4.57 6.76 3.96
CA TRP A 23 4.95 5.69 4.86
C TRP A 23 3.76 4.81 5.20
N ALA A 24 3.95 3.50 5.08
CA ALA A 24 2.96 2.51 5.48
C ALA A 24 3.63 1.27 6.08
N THR A 25 2.92 0.62 6.98
CA THR A 25 3.15 -0.78 7.35
C THR A 25 2.23 -1.64 6.50
N VAL A 26 2.81 -2.62 5.82
CA VAL A 26 2.08 -3.60 5.02
C VAL A 26 2.16 -4.95 5.72
N LYS A 27 1.02 -5.60 5.89
CA LYS A 27 0.90 -6.91 6.52
C LYS A 27 0.29 -7.89 5.54
N TRP A 28 0.95 -9.02 5.34
CA TRP A 28 0.43 -10.16 4.60
C TRP A 28 0.10 -11.28 5.56
N VAL A 29 -1.14 -11.77 5.49
CA VAL A 29 -1.63 -12.92 6.25
C VAL A 29 -2.01 -14.00 5.24
N PRO A 30 -1.13 -14.97 4.94
CA PRO A 30 -1.46 -16.04 4.00
C PRO A 30 -2.54 -16.94 4.59
N ARG A 31 -3.33 -17.60 3.74
CA ARG A 31 -4.28 -18.65 4.21
C ARG A 31 -3.56 -19.81 4.91
N HIS A 32 -2.35 -20.10 4.46
CA HIS A 32 -1.49 -21.13 5.01
C HIS A 32 -0.06 -20.58 5.14
N GLY A 33 0.51 -20.69 6.33
CA GLY A 33 1.85 -20.19 6.64
C GLY A 33 1.84 -19.07 7.66
N GLU A 34 2.97 -18.39 7.76
CA GLU A 34 3.20 -17.34 8.76
C GLU A 34 2.92 -15.95 8.18
N ALA A 35 2.29 -15.10 9.00
CA ALA A 35 2.07 -13.70 8.65
C ALA A 35 3.40 -12.95 8.60
N ARG A 36 3.50 -12.00 7.67
CA ARG A 36 4.69 -11.15 7.47
C ARG A 36 4.29 -9.69 7.47
N SER A 37 5.20 -8.82 7.87
CA SER A 37 4.98 -7.38 7.81
C SER A 37 6.26 -6.63 7.46
N VAL A 38 6.13 -5.61 6.62
CA VAL A 38 7.20 -4.68 6.25
C VAL A 38 6.73 -3.25 6.48
N THR A 39 7.66 -2.30 6.62
CA THR A 39 7.34 -0.88 6.79
C THR A 39 8.27 -0.05 5.94
N GLY A 40 7.71 0.83 5.12
CA GLY A 40 8.46 1.60 4.14
C GLY A 40 7.59 2.58 3.38
N ASN A 41 8.22 3.23 2.39
CA ASN A 41 7.59 4.19 1.49
C ASN A 41 7.00 3.48 0.28
N TYR A 42 5.86 2.81 0.47
CA TYR A 42 5.23 2.01 -0.59
C TYR A 42 4.08 2.74 -1.31
N LEU A 43 3.59 3.83 -0.75
CA LEU A 43 2.45 4.57 -1.26
C LEU A 43 2.89 5.94 -1.77
N PHE A 44 2.03 6.56 -2.59
CA PHE A 44 2.27 7.86 -3.20
C PHE A 44 1.15 8.83 -2.89
N ALA A 45 1.45 10.13 -2.95
CA ALA A 45 0.45 11.20 -2.94
C ALA A 45 0.86 12.33 -3.90
N ASN A 46 -0.14 13.00 -4.48
CA ASN A 46 0.10 14.11 -5.43
C ASN A 46 0.38 15.46 -4.74
N SER A 47 0.30 15.51 -3.41
CA SER A 47 0.56 16.71 -2.60
C SER A 47 0.84 16.30 -1.14
N PRO A 48 1.46 17.16 -0.31
CA PRO A 48 1.79 16.83 1.08
C PRO A 48 0.58 16.64 2.00
N SER A 49 -0.61 17.02 1.54
CA SER A 49 -1.91 16.79 2.21
C SER A 49 -2.87 15.99 1.31
N GLY A 50 -2.33 15.28 0.32
CA GLY A 50 -3.10 14.55 -0.68
C GLY A 50 -3.64 13.23 -0.14
N THR A 51 -4.45 12.55 -0.96
CA THR A 51 -4.90 11.20 -0.68
C THR A 51 -3.81 10.20 -1.08
N PRO A 52 -3.36 9.33 -0.16
CA PRO A 52 -2.43 8.25 -0.50
C PRO A 52 -3.05 7.23 -1.46
N TYR A 53 -2.23 6.74 -2.38
CA TYR A 53 -2.61 5.68 -3.30
C TYR A 53 -1.44 4.72 -3.53
N LEU A 54 -1.78 3.46 -3.76
CA LEU A 54 -0.89 2.39 -4.18
C LEU A 54 -0.88 2.31 -5.71
N HIS A 55 0.32 2.25 -6.26
CA HIS A 55 0.59 2.03 -7.67
C HIS A 55 1.85 1.13 -7.77
N ASP A 56 2.98 1.67 -8.23
CA ASP A 56 4.21 0.89 -8.47
C ASP A 56 4.83 0.32 -7.20
N GLY A 57 4.56 0.91 -6.02
CA GLY A 57 5.06 0.38 -4.75
C GLY A 57 4.48 -0.98 -4.36
N ALA A 58 3.50 -1.52 -5.11
CA ALA A 58 3.06 -2.90 -4.95
C ALA A 58 4.16 -3.92 -5.31
N ASP A 59 5.01 -3.61 -6.29
CA ASP A 59 6.16 -4.45 -6.65
C ASP A 59 7.18 -4.46 -5.51
N ASP A 60 7.48 -3.29 -4.94
CA ASP A 60 8.39 -3.15 -3.79
C ASP A 60 7.86 -3.91 -2.56
N ILE A 61 6.56 -3.82 -2.29
CA ILE A 61 5.89 -4.60 -1.24
C ILE A 61 6.09 -6.10 -1.47
N ALA A 62 5.90 -6.58 -2.70
CA ALA A 62 6.04 -7.99 -3.03
C ALA A 62 7.47 -8.48 -2.83
N VAL A 63 8.47 -7.67 -3.20
CA VAL A 63 9.89 -7.97 -2.96
C VAL A 63 10.17 -8.01 -1.46
N ASP A 64 9.81 -6.98 -0.71
CA ASP A 64 10.14 -6.83 0.71
C ASP A 64 9.45 -7.87 1.60
N LEU A 65 8.23 -8.30 1.24
CA LEU A 65 7.54 -9.39 1.93
C LEU A 65 8.03 -10.79 1.52
N GLY A 66 8.92 -10.89 0.53
CA GLY A 66 9.37 -12.16 -0.05
C GLY A 66 8.21 -12.93 -0.72
N LEU A 67 7.36 -12.19 -1.45
CA LEU A 67 6.19 -12.67 -2.19
C LEU A 67 6.38 -12.58 -3.71
N TRP A 68 7.58 -12.25 -4.20
CA TRP A 68 7.85 -12.07 -5.63
C TRP A 68 7.39 -13.25 -6.49
N GLU A 69 7.65 -14.49 -6.08
CA GLU A 69 7.18 -15.68 -6.81
C GLU A 69 5.65 -15.75 -6.89
N LEU A 70 4.96 -15.39 -5.80
CA LEU A 70 3.51 -15.33 -5.81
C LEU A 70 3.02 -14.21 -6.72
N TRP A 71 3.64 -13.03 -6.63
CA TRP A 71 3.32 -11.83 -7.40
C TRP A 71 3.44 -12.06 -8.92
N ASP A 72 4.52 -12.72 -9.35
CA ASP A 72 4.77 -13.09 -10.75
C ASP A 72 3.78 -14.12 -11.29
N MET A 73 3.18 -14.94 -10.41
CA MET A 73 2.16 -15.92 -10.78
C MET A 73 0.73 -15.35 -10.84
N VAL A 74 0.50 -14.11 -10.38
CA VAL A 74 -0.86 -13.54 -10.33
C VAL A 74 -1.22 -12.89 -11.67
N ASP A 75 -2.45 -13.11 -12.13
CA ASP A 75 -3.00 -12.43 -13.30
C ASP A 75 -3.06 -10.90 -13.11
N SER A 76 -2.77 -10.14 -14.17
CA SER A 76 -2.73 -8.68 -14.12
C SER A 76 -4.07 -8.04 -13.76
N ASN A 77 -5.20 -8.68 -14.04
CA ASN A 77 -6.52 -8.19 -13.59
C ASN A 77 -6.66 -8.32 -12.08
N LEU A 78 -6.13 -9.39 -11.47
CA LEU A 78 -6.18 -9.56 -10.02
C LEU A 78 -5.26 -8.56 -9.32
N VAL A 79 -4.12 -8.21 -9.93
CA VAL A 79 -3.28 -7.09 -9.48
C VAL A 79 -4.05 -5.77 -9.54
N ALA A 80 -4.71 -5.48 -10.67
CA ALA A 80 -5.51 -4.26 -10.82
C ALA A 80 -6.66 -4.17 -9.79
N ASP A 81 -7.37 -5.27 -9.54
CA ASP A 81 -8.44 -5.34 -8.54
C ASP A 81 -7.91 -5.10 -7.11
N TYR A 82 -6.73 -5.64 -6.80
CA TYR A 82 -6.06 -5.40 -5.53
C TYR A 82 -5.69 -3.92 -5.35
N LEU A 83 -5.03 -3.31 -6.34
CA LEU A 83 -4.68 -1.88 -6.32
C LEU A 83 -5.92 -1.00 -6.17
N HIS A 84 -6.98 -1.31 -6.93
CA HIS A 84 -8.25 -0.59 -6.85
C HIS A 84 -8.87 -0.68 -5.45
N SER A 85 -8.89 -1.88 -4.86
CA SER A 85 -9.48 -2.12 -3.53
C SER A 85 -8.72 -1.41 -2.41
N VAL A 86 -7.39 -1.45 -2.47
CA VAL A 86 -6.54 -0.69 -1.53
C VAL A 86 -6.82 0.80 -1.65
N ASN A 87 -6.82 1.34 -2.87
CA ASN A 87 -7.02 2.77 -3.11
C ASN A 87 -8.40 3.24 -2.68
N ALA A 88 -9.44 2.42 -2.89
CA ALA A 88 -10.79 2.71 -2.41
C ALA A 88 -10.86 2.75 -0.87
N GLY A 89 -10.14 1.87 -0.17
CA GLY A 89 -10.05 1.88 1.29
C GLY A 89 -9.31 3.12 1.82
N LEU A 90 -8.13 3.39 1.25
CA LEU A 90 -7.27 4.52 1.61
C LEU A 90 -7.88 5.89 1.28
N LEU A 91 -8.95 5.95 0.50
CA LEU A 91 -9.69 7.19 0.28
C LEU A 91 -10.38 7.66 1.56
N TYR A 92 -10.81 6.75 2.45
CA TYR A 92 -11.66 7.11 3.59
C TYR A 92 -11.05 6.81 4.96
N ARG A 93 -10.01 5.98 5.02
CA ARG A 93 -9.36 5.58 6.28
C ARG A 93 -7.85 5.51 6.09
N PRO A 94 -7.06 5.69 7.17
CA PRO A 94 -5.60 5.50 7.13
C PRO A 94 -5.20 4.02 7.04
N GLU A 95 -6.13 3.12 6.76
CA GLU A 95 -5.88 1.70 6.57
C GLU A 95 -6.82 1.11 5.51
N ALA A 96 -6.35 0.07 4.83
CA ALA A 96 -7.12 -0.72 3.90
C ALA A 96 -6.78 -2.20 4.04
N TRP A 97 -7.80 -3.05 4.06
CA TRP A 97 -7.66 -4.50 4.16
C TRP A 97 -8.35 -5.15 2.96
N VAL A 98 -7.61 -5.98 2.23
CA VAL A 98 -8.07 -6.65 1.02
C VAL A 98 -7.90 -8.16 1.17
N LEU A 99 -9.03 -8.86 1.17
CA LEU A 99 -9.06 -10.31 1.11
C LEU A 99 -8.86 -10.76 -0.34
N CYS A 100 -7.93 -11.69 -0.56
CA CYS A 100 -7.69 -12.29 -1.87
C CYS A 100 -7.75 -13.83 -1.81
N ARG A 101 -7.49 -14.46 -2.97
CA ARG A 101 -7.47 -15.92 -3.07
C ARG A 101 -6.44 -16.56 -2.14
N TYR A 102 -5.27 -15.94 -2.00
CA TYR A 102 -4.12 -16.56 -1.33
C TYR A 102 -3.96 -16.15 0.14
N GLY A 103 -4.71 -15.15 0.60
CA GLY A 103 -4.60 -14.60 1.95
C GLY A 103 -5.29 -13.25 2.05
N GLU A 104 -4.82 -12.43 2.98
CA GLU A 104 -5.30 -11.08 3.22
C GLU A 104 -4.11 -10.13 3.30
N VAL A 105 -4.21 -9.00 2.61
CA VAL A 105 -3.23 -7.90 2.70
C VAL A 105 -3.86 -6.73 3.45
N GLY A 106 -3.19 -6.27 4.50
CA GLY A 106 -3.49 -5.02 5.19
C GLY A 106 -2.43 -3.98 4.89
N ILE A 107 -2.84 -2.74 4.63
CA ILE A 107 -1.96 -1.58 4.50
C ILE A 107 -2.44 -0.55 5.51
N GLU A 108 -1.55 -0.09 6.38
CA GLU A 108 -1.81 0.93 7.39
C GLU A 108 -0.80 2.06 7.23
N LEU A 109 -1.28 3.30 7.13
CA LEU A 109 -0.44 4.48 7.10
C LEU A 109 0.21 4.68 8.46
N VAL A 110 1.51 4.96 8.47
CA VAL A 110 2.26 5.21 9.71
C VAL A 110 2.94 6.56 9.65
N GLY A 111 3.24 7.12 10.82
CA GLY A 111 3.99 8.38 10.90
C GLY A 111 5.33 8.27 10.17
N ARG A 112 5.70 9.34 9.45
CA ARG A 112 7.02 9.52 8.86
C ARG A 112 8.12 9.23 9.88
N ARG A 113 9.24 8.66 9.42
CA ARG A 113 10.41 8.31 10.24
C ARG A 113 11.63 9.16 9.95
#